data_AF-A0A662VMT2-F1
#
_entry.id   AF-A0A662VMT2-F1
#
_cell.length_a   1.000
_cell.length_b   1.000
_cell.length_c   1.000
_cell.angle_alpha   90.00
_cell.angle_beta   90.00
_cell.angle_gamma   90.00
#
_symmetry.space_group_name_H-M   'P 1'
#
loop_
_entity.id
_entity.type
_entity.pdbx_description
1 polymer ?
#
loop_
_entity_poly.entity_id
_entity_poly.type
_entity_poly.pdbx_seq_one_letter_code
_entity_poly.pdbx_strand_id
1 'polypeptide(L)' 'MMVDSFAWMGYFMGTEKGKKVKEIVESDEILYTSPVILAEIFSKTQRTDGSGKEKVEFINLF' A
#
# COMPACT_ATOMS: atom_id res chain seq x y z
N MET A 1 4.32 -8.53 9.36
CA MET A 1 5.40 -7.60 8.92
C MET A 1 4.88 -6.16 8.86
N MET A 2 5.70 -5.16 9.20
CA MET A 2 5.31 -3.75 9.01
C MET A 2 5.56 -3.32 7.56
N VAL A 3 4.57 -2.70 6.92
CA VAL A 3 4.66 -2.21 5.53
C VAL A 3 4.56 -0.69 5.53
N ASP A 4 5.53 -0.02 4.91
CA ASP A 4 5.57 1.44 4.82
C ASP A 4 4.89 1.96 3.55
N SER A 5 4.78 3.29 3.44
CA SER A 5 4.18 3.93 2.26
C SER A 5 4.98 3.67 0.98
N PHE A 6 6.31 3.50 1.07
CA PHE A 6 7.14 3.22 -0.11
C PHE A 6 6.85 1.84 -0.69
N ALA A 7 6.75 0.82 0.17
CA ALA A 7 6.41 -0.54 -0.23
C ALA A 7 5.01 -0.61 -0.84
N TRP A 8 4.01 0.01 -0.20
CA TRP A 8 2.64 0.08 -0.74
C TRP A 8 2.58 0.79 -2.09
N MET A 9 3.24 1.94 -2.24
CA MET A 9 3.29 2.63 -3.52
C MET A 9 3.98 1.77 -4.59
N GLY A 10 5.08 1.10 -4.25
CA GLY A 10 5.77 0.17 -5.13
C GLY A 10 4.87 -0.96 -5.61
N TYR A 11 4.08 -1.53 -4.70
CA TYR A 11 3.05 -2.54 -5.01
C TYR A 11 2.01 -2.01 -5.98
N PHE A 12 1.39 -0.86 -5.69
CA PHE A 12 0.35 -0.29 -6.56
C PHE A 12 0.86 0.15 -7.93
N MET A 13 2.10 0.60 -8.01
CA MET A 13 2.74 1.03 -9.26
C MET A 13 3.31 -0.14 -10.08
N GLY A 14 3.31 -1.37 -9.56
CA GLY A 14 3.85 -2.54 -10.25
C GLY A 14 5.37 -2.47 -10.51
N THR A 15 6.12 -1.73 -9.69
CA THR A 15 7.57 -1.61 -9.84
C THR A 15 8.30 -2.94 -9.62
N GLU A 16 9.53 -3.09 -10.12
CA GLU A 16 10.33 -4.31 -9.87
C GLU A 16 10.52 -4.61 -8.38
N LYS A 17 10.69 -3.59 -7.54
CA LYS A 17 10.71 -3.77 -6.08
C LYS A 17 9.33 -4.11 -5.52
N GLY A 18 8.27 -3.52 -6.08
CA GLY A 18 6.88 -3.80 -5.73
C GLY A 18 6.43 -5.24 -6.00
N LYS A 19 7.02 -5.93 -6.98
CA LYS A 19 6.76 -7.36 -7.21
C LYS A 19 7.10 -8.23 -5.99
N LYS A 20 8.19 -7.91 -5.27
CA LYS A 20 8.53 -8.60 -4.01
C LYS A 20 7.53 -8.28 -2.89
N VAL A 21 7.03 -7.05 -2.85
CA VAL A 21 5.98 -6.66 -1.90
C VAL A 21 4.67 -7.39 -2.20
N LYS A 22 4.34 -7.59 -3.48
CA LYS A 22 3.18 -8.37 -3.91
C LYS A 22 3.21 -9.80 -3.37
N GLU A 23 4.35 -10.48 -3.44
CA GLU A 23 4.51 -11.82 -2.88
C GLU A 23 4.20 -11.87 -1.38
N ILE A 24 4.53 -10.80 -0.63
CA ILE A 24 4.26 -10.69 0.80
C ILE A 24 2.78 -10.35 1.06
N VAL A 25 2.20 -9.41 0.31
CA VAL A 25 0.79 -9.00 0.42
C VAL A 25 -0.17 -10.13 0.07
N GLU A 26 0.19 -11.00 -0.87
CA GLU A 26 -0.62 -12.14 -1.30
C GLU A 26 -0.33 -13.42 -0.49
N SER A 27 0.52 -13.36 0.54
CA SER A 27 0.81 -14.49 1.43
C SER A 27 -0.12 -14.54 2.66
N ASP A 28 0.02 -15.59 3.47
CA ASP A 28 -0.72 -15.73 4.75
C ASP A 28 -0.11 -14.91 5.91
N GLU A 29 0.88 -14.05 5.63
CA GLU A 29 1.54 -13.22 6.64
C GLU A 29 0.62 -12.08 7.11
N ILE A 30 0.54 -11.88 8.43
CA ILE A 30 -0.19 -10.73 9.00
C ILE A 30 0.61 -9.46 8.74
N LEU A 31 -0.01 -8.48 8.09
CA LEU A 31 0.60 -7.20 7.78
C LEU A 31 0.15 -6.11 8.75
N TYR A 32 1.06 -5.18 9.04
CA TYR A 32 0.79 -4.04 9.90
C TYR A 32 1.12 -2.75 9.14
N THR A 33 0.23 -1.76 9.24
CA THR A 33 0.42 -0.44 8.67
C THR A 33 -0.09 0.60 9.66
N SER A 34 0.71 1.64 9.90
CA SER A 34 0.28 2.74 10.79
C SER A 34 -0.81 3.58 10.11
N PRO A 35 -1.80 4.11 10.85
CA PRO A 35 -2.77 5.06 10.30
C PRO A 35 -2.13 6.28 9.63
N VAL A 36 -0.95 6.72 10.08
CA VAL A 36 -0.20 7.81 9.44
C VAL A 36 0.26 7.44 8.03
N ILE A 37 0.64 6.17 7.81
CA ILE A 37 1.01 5.66 6.48
C ILE A 37 -0.22 5.63 5.57
N LEU A 38 -1.40 5.25 6.07
CA LEU A 38 -2.65 5.31 5.30
C LEU A 38 -2.98 6.74 4.86
N ALA A 39 -2.84 7.71 5.77
CA ALA A 39 -3.04 9.13 5.45
C ALA A 39 -2.05 9.63 4.39
N GLU A 40 -0.78 9.20 4.46
CA GLU A 40 0.24 9.52 3.47
C GLU A 40 -0.11 8.95 2.09
N ILE A 41 -0.48 7.66 2.03
CA ILE A 41 -0.88 6.98 0.79
C ILE A 41 -2.08 7.70 0.18
N PHE A 42 -3.16 7.90 0.95
CA PHE A 42 -4.36 8.64 0.51
C PHE A 42 -3.98 9.99 -0.11
N SER A 43 -3.20 10.79 0.63
CA SER A 43 -2.80 12.13 0.23
C SER A 43 -2.00 12.11 -1.08
N LYS A 44 -1.08 11.15 -1.26
CA LYS A 44 -0.25 11.01 -2.47
C LYS A 44 -1.06 10.56 -3.68
N THR A 45 -1.85 9.50 -3.55
CA THR A 45 -2.60 8.92 -4.67
C THR A 45 -3.77 9.80 -5.06
N GLN A 46 -4.47 10.41 -4.10
CA GLN A 46 -5.54 11.36 -4.39
C GLN A 46 -5.07 12.54 -5.25
N ARG A 47 -3.84 13.04 -5.04
CA ARG A 47 -3.26 14.10 -5.88
C ARG A 47 -2.74 13.63 -7.23
N THR A 48 -2.42 12.34 -7.34
CA THR A 48 -1.78 11.78 -8.56
C THR A 48 -2.82 11.33 -9.56
N ASP A 49 -3.77 10.51 -9.12
CA ASP A 49 -4.75 9.86 -10.00
C ASP A 49 -6.18 9.85 -9.42
N GLY A 50 -6.38 10.40 -8.22
CA GLY A 50 -7.69 10.47 -7.58
C GLY A 50 -8.15 9.17 -6.91
N SER A 51 -7.32 8.11 -6.90
CA SER A 51 -7.67 6.78 -6.36
C SER A 51 -7.46 6.62 -4.86
N GLY A 52 -7.32 7.72 -4.10
CA GLY A 52 -6.86 7.66 -2.71
C GLY A 52 -7.72 6.80 -1.79
N LYS A 53 -9.03 6.92 -1.93
CA LYS A 53 -9.99 6.12 -1.17
C LYS A 53 -9.84 4.63 -1.45
N GLU A 54 -9.78 4.26 -2.73
CA GLU A 54 -9.69 2.87 -3.19
C GLU A 54 -8.42 2.19 -2.67
N LYS A 55 -7.29 2.91 -2.64
CA LYS A 55 -6.01 2.37 -2.14
C LYS A 55 -6.03 2.14 -0.62
N VAL A 56 -6.61 3.06 0.15
CA VAL A 56 -6.73 2.88 1.61
C VAL A 56 -7.71 1.78 1.96
N GLU A 57 -8.85 1.69 1.25
CA GLU A 57 -9.81 0.61 1.44
C GLU A 57 -9.20 -0.75 1.13
N PHE A 58 -8.41 -0.87 0.06
CA PHE A 58 -7.67 -2.08 -0.26
C PHE A 58 -6.74 -2.51 0.89
N ILE A 59 -5.99 -1.58 1.48
CA ILE A 59 -5.05 -1.90 2.56
C ILE A 59 -5.78 -2.35 3.83
N ASN A 60 -6.95 -1.77 4.13
CA ASN A 60 -7.76 -2.16 5.29
C ASN A 60 -8.42 -3.55 5.19
N LEU A 61 -8.29 -4.25 4.06
CA LEU A 61 -8.76 -5.64 3.91
C LEU A 61 -7.75 -6.68 4.45
N PHE A 62 -6.54 -6.24 4.80
CA PHE A 62 -5.47 -7.04 5.37
C PHE A 62 -5.23 -6.64 6.84
#